data_AF-K9FLX2-F1
#
_entry.id   AF-K9FLX2-F1
#
_cell.length_a   1.000
_cell.length_b   1.000
_cell.length_c   1.000
_cell.angle_alpha   90.00
_cell.angle_beta   90.00
_cell.angle_gamma   90.00
#
_symmetry.space_group_name_H-M   'P 1'
#
loop_
_entity.id
_entity.type
_entity.pdbx_description
1 polymer ?
#
loop_
_entity_poly.entity_id
_entity_poly.type
_entity_poly.pdbx_seq_one_letter_code
_entity_poly.pdbx_strand_id
1 'polypeptide(L)'
;MPKLTKSDKQDLILTHLRATGTCHTLKDLEKTLPSVASINGIQVKEYIQNLTDEGQLRVEKIGSGNWYWSFSSDEKHAREQQLGRVTMEVEKVRKSYADVVAALAAETTRRAEETDEEYDREFLTTKKAKLQVEIDRVRTTEAQLSGPLSLSNKGVKQVQEELAGFRQQALQWTDDIYILETYLRKLAGGDRQIIESILRDCYGDEYVDGEGLCELRG
;
A
#
# COMPACT_ATOMS: atom_id res chain seq x y z
N MET A 1 -2.08 -24.02 -76.05
CA MET A 1 -1.63 -24.73 -74.83
C MET A 1 -0.82 -23.75 -74.00
N PRO A 2 -1.22 -23.40 -72.76
CA PRO A 2 -0.40 -22.56 -71.89
C PRO A 2 0.95 -23.24 -71.67
N LYS A 3 2.05 -22.49 -71.79
CA LYS A 3 3.37 -23.01 -71.47
C LYS A 3 3.40 -23.24 -69.95
N LEU A 4 3.60 -24.49 -69.50
CA LEU A 4 3.82 -24.78 -68.09
C LEU A 4 4.93 -23.89 -67.55
N THR A 5 4.72 -23.31 -66.37
CA THR A 5 5.71 -22.48 -65.71
C THR A 5 6.90 -23.32 -65.22
N LYS A 6 8.00 -22.67 -64.82
CA LYS A 6 9.18 -23.38 -64.30
C LYS A 6 8.82 -24.22 -63.06
N SER A 7 7.96 -23.69 -62.18
CA SER A 7 7.45 -24.37 -60.98
C SER A 7 6.61 -25.60 -61.34
N ASP A 8 5.66 -25.48 -62.27
CA ASP A 8 4.79 -26.60 -62.65
C ASP A 8 5.60 -27.79 -63.20
N LYS A 9 6.70 -27.49 -63.92
CA LYS A 9 7.63 -28.50 -64.43
C LYS A 9 8.46 -29.14 -63.31
N GLN A 10 8.90 -28.36 -62.33
CA GLN A 10 9.57 -28.88 -61.13
C GLN A 10 8.65 -29.83 -60.35
N ASP A 11 7.38 -29.46 -60.18
CA ASP A 11 6.38 -30.28 -59.48
C ASP A 11 6.10 -31.61 -60.21
N LEU A 12 6.04 -31.59 -61.55
CA LEU A 12 5.92 -32.81 -62.37
C LEU A 12 7.13 -33.75 -62.20
N ILE A 13 8.34 -33.20 -62.19
CA ILE A 13 9.57 -33.98 -61.97
C ILE A 13 9.54 -34.63 -60.59
N LEU A 14 9.25 -33.85 -59.55
CA LEU A 14 9.17 -34.36 -58.18
C LEU A 14 8.07 -35.41 -58.02
N THR A 15 6.89 -35.18 -58.59
CA THR A 15 5.78 -36.13 -58.55
C THR A 15 6.18 -37.45 -59.20
N HIS A 16 6.87 -37.41 -60.34
CA HIS A 16 7.35 -38.61 -61.00
C HIS A 16 8.41 -39.35 -60.17
N LEU A 17 9.37 -38.65 -59.60
CA LEU A 17 10.41 -39.26 -58.77
C LEU A 17 9.83 -39.90 -57.51
N ARG A 18 8.90 -39.21 -56.84
CA ARG A 18 8.16 -39.71 -55.68
C ARG A 18 7.30 -40.92 -56.04
N ALA A 19 6.70 -40.93 -57.23
CA ALA A 19 5.92 -42.07 -57.73
C ALA A 19 6.81 -43.28 -58.07
N THR A 20 8.02 -43.06 -58.59
CA THR A 20 8.97 -44.17 -58.84
C THR A 20 9.47 -44.81 -57.55
N GLY A 21 9.63 -44.04 -56.47
CA GLY A 21 10.03 -44.58 -55.17
C GLY A 21 11.42 -45.24 -55.16
N THR A 22 12.29 -44.88 -56.11
CA THR A 22 13.64 -45.43 -56.26
C THR A 22 14.70 -44.33 -56.41
N CYS A 23 15.97 -44.69 -56.22
CA CYS A 23 17.10 -43.80 -56.50
C CYS A 23 17.48 -43.87 -57.98
N HIS A 24 17.85 -42.72 -58.56
CA HIS A 24 18.20 -42.60 -59.98
C HIS A 24 19.58 -41.98 -60.14
N THR A 25 20.31 -42.38 -61.18
CA THR A 25 21.54 -41.69 -61.57
C THR A 25 21.21 -40.49 -62.47
N LEU A 26 22.14 -39.55 -62.61
CA LEU A 26 21.94 -38.41 -63.51
C LEU A 26 21.64 -38.85 -64.96
N LYS A 27 22.25 -39.95 -65.42
CA LYS A 27 22.01 -40.49 -66.76
C LYS A 27 20.58 -41.03 -66.92
N ASP A 28 20.03 -41.64 -65.87
CA ASP A 28 18.66 -42.14 -65.88
C ASP A 28 17.68 -40.98 -65.94
N LEU A 29 17.93 -39.93 -65.15
CA LEU A 29 17.12 -38.71 -65.13
C LEU A 29 17.16 -37.95 -66.47
N GLU A 30 18.33 -37.86 -67.10
CA GLU A 30 18.48 -37.27 -68.44
C GLU A 30 17.66 -38.03 -69.51
N LYS A 31 17.37 -39.31 -69.30
CA LYS A 31 16.57 -40.13 -70.21
C LYS A 31 15.07 -40.07 -69.92
N THR A 32 14.67 -40.02 -68.65
CA THR A 32 13.26 -40.12 -68.24
C THR A 32 12.56 -38.75 -68.16
N LEU A 33 13.23 -37.74 -67.60
CA LEU A 33 12.62 -36.45 -67.30
C LEU A 33 12.20 -35.60 -68.52
N PRO A 34 12.91 -35.61 -69.66
CA PRO A 34 12.50 -34.85 -70.84
C PRO A 34 11.09 -35.20 -71.32
N SER A 35 10.72 -36.47 -71.27
CA SER A 35 9.40 -36.98 -71.66
C SER A 35 8.32 -36.60 -70.64
N VAL A 36 8.63 -36.75 -69.36
CA VAL A 36 7.68 -36.54 -68.26
C VAL A 36 7.32 -35.06 -68.05
N ALA A 37 8.34 -34.20 -68.02
CA ALA A 37 8.16 -32.78 -67.72
C ALA A 37 8.10 -31.90 -68.97
N SER A 38 8.17 -32.50 -70.17
CA SER A 38 8.26 -31.77 -71.45
C SER A 38 9.37 -30.70 -71.43
N ILE A 39 10.57 -31.12 -71.02
CA ILE A 39 11.78 -30.28 -70.92
C ILE A 39 12.84 -30.75 -71.92
N ASN A 40 13.72 -29.84 -72.33
CA ASN A 40 14.87 -30.20 -73.16
C ASN A 40 15.88 -30.99 -72.32
N GLY A 41 16.52 -32.03 -72.88
CA GLY A 41 17.55 -32.82 -72.20
C GLY A 41 18.70 -31.99 -71.61
N ILE A 42 19.06 -30.87 -72.26
CA ILE A 42 20.09 -29.95 -71.76
C ILE A 42 19.66 -29.26 -70.45
N GLN A 43 18.35 -29.05 -70.27
CA GLN A 43 17.79 -28.35 -69.09
C GLN A 43 17.65 -29.26 -67.87
N VAL A 44 17.73 -30.58 -68.03
CA VAL A 44 17.55 -31.55 -66.93
C VAL A 44 18.50 -31.23 -65.78
N LYS A 45 19.77 -30.97 -66.06
CA LYS A 45 20.76 -30.62 -65.02
C LYS A 45 20.38 -29.35 -64.26
N GLU A 46 19.87 -28.33 -64.96
CA GLU A 46 19.45 -27.08 -64.33
C GLU A 46 18.27 -27.32 -63.38
N TYR A 47 17.26 -28.10 -63.82
CA TYR A 47 16.11 -28.45 -62.98
C TYR A 47 16.52 -29.29 -61.76
N ILE A 48 17.39 -30.27 -61.94
CA ILE A 48 17.91 -31.10 -60.82
C ILE A 48 18.71 -30.26 -59.83
N GLN A 49 19.54 -29.32 -60.31
CA GLN A 49 20.27 -28.41 -59.43
C GLN A 49 19.32 -27.52 -58.63
N ASN A 50 18.35 -26.86 -59.29
CA ASN A 50 17.37 -26.02 -58.60
C ASN A 50 16.58 -26.81 -57.55
N LEU A 51 16.12 -28.03 -57.87
CA LEU A 51 15.40 -28.89 -56.93
C LEU A 51 16.27 -29.35 -55.75
N THR A 52 17.57 -29.50 -55.97
CA THR A 52 18.53 -29.83 -54.91
C THR A 52 18.79 -28.63 -54.00
N ASP A 53 18.95 -27.44 -54.59
CA ASP A 53 19.17 -26.18 -53.87
C ASP A 53 17.94 -25.79 -53.02
N GLU A 54 16.74 -26.07 -53.52
CA GLU A 54 15.46 -25.91 -52.82
C GLU A 54 15.21 -27.02 -51.76
N GLY A 55 16.09 -28.03 -51.67
CA GLY A 55 16.00 -29.12 -50.71
C GLY A 55 14.89 -30.14 -50.98
N GLN A 56 14.25 -30.09 -52.15
CA GLN A 56 13.15 -30.98 -52.55
C GLN A 56 13.63 -32.31 -53.16
N LEU A 57 14.87 -32.33 -53.65
CA LEU A 57 15.56 -33.49 -54.18
C LEU A 57 16.81 -33.79 -53.34
N ARG A 58 16.95 -35.01 -52.85
CA ARG A 58 18.14 -35.47 -52.13
C ARG A 58 19.19 -35.94 -53.12
N VAL A 59 20.44 -35.57 -52.88
CA VAL A 59 21.60 -36.07 -53.61
C VAL A 59 22.63 -36.63 -52.63
N GLU A 60 23.17 -37.80 -52.96
CA GLU A 60 24.29 -38.38 -52.22
C GLU A 60 25.29 -39.00 -53.18
N LYS A 61 26.57 -38.89 -52.81
CA LYS A 61 27.66 -39.44 -53.59
C LYS A 61 27.98 -40.84 -53.05
N ILE A 62 27.73 -41.86 -53.86
CA ILE A 62 28.02 -43.25 -53.54
C ILE A 62 29.08 -43.75 -54.53
N GLY A 63 30.29 -43.97 -54.03
CA GLY A 63 31.46 -44.31 -54.84
C GLY A 63 31.86 -43.15 -55.77
N SER A 64 31.85 -43.41 -57.08
CA SER A 64 32.17 -42.42 -58.13
C SER A 64 30.95 -41.69 -58.71
N GLY A 65 29.72 -42.05 -58.30
CA GLY A 65 28.49 -41.49 -58.86
C GLY A 65 27.65 -40.69 -57.85
N ASN A 66 26.89 -39.72 -58.37
CA ASN A 66 25.83 -39.03 -57.63
C ASN A 66 24.50 -39.74 -57.86
N TRP A 67 23.79 -39.99 -56.77
CA TRP A 67 22.47 -40.61 -56.74
C TRP A 67 21.43 -39.61 -56.27
N TYR A 68 20.28 -39.59 -56.93
CA TYR A 68 19.21 -38.64 -56.68
C TYR A 68 17.92 -39.37 -56.32
N TRP A 69 17.21 -38.89 -55.31
CA TRP A 69 15.90 -39.42 -54.92
C TRP A 69 15.04 -38.36 -54.23
N SER A 70 13.73 -38.57 -54.26
CA SER A 70 12.76 -37.80 -53.48
C SER A 70 11.62 -38.72 -53.09
N PHE A 71 11.30 -38.78 -51.80
CA PHE A 71 10.21 -39.60 -51.27
C PHE A 71 9.11 -38.71 -50.69
N SER A 72 7.86 -39.16 -50.83
CA SER A 72 6.70 -38.47 -50.23
C SER A 72 6.76 -38.42 -48.70
N SER A 73 7.50 -39.33 -48.06
CA SER A 73 7.73 -39.35 -46.61
C SER A 73 8.56 -38.17 -46.12
N ASP A 74 9.52 -37.70 -46.92
CA ASP A 74 10.47 -36.66 -46.51
C ASP A 74 9.77 -35.32 -46.35
N GLU A 75 8.80 -35.02 -47.20
CA GLU A 75 8.01 -33.79 -47.12
C GLU A 75 7.06 -33.78 -45.92
N LYS A 76 6.57 -34.96 -45.51
CA LYS A 76 5.80 -35.12 -44.27
C LYS A 76 6.69 -34.92 -43.05
N HIS A 77 7.85 -35.58 -43.00
CA HIS A 77 8.81 -35.43 -41.90
C HIS A 77 9.34 -34.00 -41.78
N ALA A 78 9.65 -33.33 -42.89
CA ALA A 78 10.08 -31.93 -42.87
C ALA A 78 8.99 -31.00 -42.28
N ARG A 79 7.72 -31.23 -42.66
CA ARG A 79 6.58 -30.49 -42.08
C ARG A 79 6.39 -30.78 -40.59
N GLU A 80 6.48 -32.04 -40.18
CA GLU A 80 6.38 -32.44 -38.77
C GLU A 80 7.51 -31.84 -37.93
N GLN A 81 8.74 -31.83 -38.44
CA GLN A 81 9.89 -31.20 -37.77
C GLN A 81 9.69 -29.68 -37.64
N GLN A 82 9.23 -29.01 -38.70
CA GLN A 82 8.95 -27.58 -38.66
C GLN A 82 7.83 -27.24 -37.69
N LEU A 83 6.75 -28.04 -37.67
CA LEU A 83 5.67 -27.90 -36.70
C LEU A 83 6.18 -28.06 -35.26
N GLY A 84 7.02 -29.07 -35.00
CA GLY A 84 7.66 -29.29 -33.71
C GLY A 84 8.50 -28.08 -33.28
N ARG A 85 9.34 -27.56 -34.17
CA ARG A 85 10.17 -26.36 -33.90
C ARG A 85 9.32 -25.14 -33.57
N VAL A 86 8.30 -24.85 -34.37
CA VAL A 86 7.41 -23.70 -34.16
C VAL A 86 6.61 -23.86 -32.86
N THR A 87 6.15 -25.08 -32.55
CA THR A 87 5.43 -25.36 -31.30
C THR A 87 6.32 -25.12 -30.08
N MET A 88 7.59 -25.57 -30.13
CA MET A 88 8.55 -25.30 -29.06
C MET A 88 8.83 -23.79 -28.88
N GLU A 89 8.94 -23.04 -29.98
CA GLU A 89 9.11 -21.58 -29.93
C GLU A 89 7.89 -20.89 -29.30
N VAL A 90 6.68 -21.29 -29.69
CA VAL A 90 5.44 -20.76 -29.12
C VAL A 90 5.38 -21.03 -27.61
N GLU A 91 5.66 -22.25 -27.17
CA GLU A 91 5.65 -22.58 -25.74
C GLU A 91 6.72 -21.81 -24.96
N LYS A 92 7.92 -21.62 -25.53
CA LYS A 92 8.96 -20.78 -24.92
C LYS A 92 8.50 -19.33 -24.76
N VAL A 93 7.89 -18.75 -25.79
CA VAL A 93 7.39 -17.37 -25.75
C VAL A 93 6.23 -17.25 -24.77
N ARG A 94 5.30 -18.21 -24.74
CA ARG A 94 4.18 -18.24 -23.78
C ARG A 94 4.67 -18.26 -22.35
N LYS A 95 5.65 -19.11 -22.04
CA LYS A 95 6.26 -19.18 -20.70
C LYS A 95 6.92 -17.84 -20.34
N SER A 96 7.74 -17.29 -21.25
CA SER A 96 8.37 -15.99 -21.04
C SER A 96 7.34 -14.87 -20.84
N TYR A 97 6.24 -14.89 -21.57
CA TYR A 97 5.16 -13.91 -21.42
C TYR A 97 4.49 -14.03 -20.04
N ALA A 98 4.18 -15.26 -19.61
CA ALA A 98 3.61 -15.50 -18.29
C ALA A 98 4.54 -15.00 -17.17
N ASP A 99 5.85 -15.27 -17.28
CA ASP A 99 6.85 -14.80 -16.31
C ASP A 99 6.91 -13.27 -16.25
N VAL A 100 6.89 -12.59 -17.41
CA VAL A 100 6.89 -11.12 -17.49
C VAL A 100 5.61 -10.51 -16.93
N VAL A 101 4.45 -11.10 -17.22
CA VAL A 101 3.16 -10.64 -16.67
C VAL A 101 3.13 -10.81 -15.15
N ALA A 102 3.63 -11.92 -14.62
CA ALA A 102 3.73 -12.13 -13.18
C ALA A 102 4.67 -11.11 -12.51
N ALA A 103 5.83 -10.83 -13.13
CA ALA A 103 6.76 -9.82 -12.63
C ALA A 103 6.14 -8.41 -12.65
N LEU A 104 5.41 -8.06 -13.71
CA LEU A 104 4.73 -6.77 -13.82
C LEU A 104 3.64 -6.62 -12.75
N ALA A 105 2.85 -7.67 -12.49
CA ALA A 105 1.83 -7.67 -11.45
C ALA A 105 2.44 -7.46 -10.06
N ALA A 106 3.51 -8.21 -9.74
CA ALA A 106 4.22 -8.07 -8.46
C ALA A 106 4.77 -6.66 -8.25
N GLU A 107 5.38 -6.07 -9.28
CA GLU A 107 5.93 -4.72 -9.20
C GLU A 107 4.84 -3.64 -9.10
N THR A 108 3.68 -3.85 -9.73
CA THR A 108 2.53 -2.94 -9.63
C THR A 108 1.95 -2.95 -8.22
N THR A 109 1.80 -4.13 -7.61
CA THR A 109 1.37 -4.26 -6.21
C THR A 109 2.37 -3.58 -5.27
N ARG A 110 3.68 -3.84 -5.45
CA ARG A 110 4.74 -3.22 -4.65
C ARG A 110 4.68 -1.69 -4.69
N ARG A 111 4.50 -1.10 -5.87
CA ARG A 111 4.36 0.37 -6.01
C ARG A 111 3.09 0.92 -5.36
N ALA A 112 1.98 0.19 -5.43
CA ALA A 112 0.75 0.59 -4.77
C ALA A 112 0.92 0.59 -3.24
N GLU A 113 1.52 -0.46 -2.68
CA GLU A 113 1.84 -0.56 -1.25
C GLU A 113 2.78 0.56 -0.80
N GLU A 114 3.86 0.85 -1.55
CA GLU A 114 4.78 1.97 -1.24
C GLU A 114 4.06 3.32 -1.25
N THR A 115 3.12 3.52 -2.17
CA THR A 115 2.35 4.76 -2.28
C THR A 115 1.40 4.91 -1.08
N ASP A 116 0.69 3.85 -0.71
CA ASP A 116 -0.19 3.85 0.46
C ASP A 116 0.60 4.08 1.76
N GLU A 117 1.77 3.45 1.92
CA GLU A 117 2.66 3.68 3.05
C GLU A 117 3.18 5.12 3.14
N GLU A 118 3.50 5.75 2.00
CA GLU A 118 3.93 7.15 1.95
C GLU A 118 2.80 8.11 2.35
N TYR A 119 1.59 7.90 1.83
CA TYR A 119 0.40 8.66 2.22
C TYR A 119 0.10 8.52 3.71
N ASP A 120 0.13 7.29 4.24
CA ASP A 120 -0.11 7.04 5.66
C ASP A 120 0.96 7.69 6.53
N ARG A 121 2.23 7.63 6.11
CA ARG A 121 3.33 8.28 6.82
C ARG A 121 3.15 9.80 6.86
N GLU A 122 2.85 10.44 5.72
CA GLU A 122 2.64 11.89 5.67
C GLU A 122 1.44 12.32 6.55
N PHE A 123 0.34 11.58 6.48
CA PHE A 123 -0.85 11.81 7.30
C PHE A 123 -0.54 11.69 8.80
N LEU A 124 0.12 10.62 9.22
CA LEU A 124 0.50 10.39 10.62
C LEU A 124 1.48 11.45 11.12
N THR A 125 2.44 11.87 10.28
CA THR A 125 3.41 12.90 10.63
C THR A 125 2.72 14.25 10.84
N THR A 126 1.78 14.61 9.96
CA THR A 126 0.95 15.81 10.08
C THR A 126 0.08 15.77 11.33
N LYS A 127 -0.55 14.63 11.62
CA LYS A 127 -1.38 14.45 12.82
C LYS A 127 -0.55 14.56 14.10
N LYS A 128 0.64 13.97 14.12
CA LYS A 128 1.59 14.07 15.24
C LYS A 128 2.00 15.52 15.50
N ALA A 129 2.33 16.28 14.44
CA ALA A 129 2.68 17.69 14.57
C ALA A 129 1.53 18.52 15.18
N LYS A 130 0.29 18.31 14.72
CA LYS A 130 -0.91 18.97 15.26
C LYS A 130 -1.13 18.66 16.75
N LEU A 131 -1.02 17.37 17.12
CA LEU A 131 -1.19 16.96 18.52
C LEU A 131 -0.07 17.52 19.41
N GLN A 132 1.16 17.60 18.91
CA GLN A 132 2.28 18.17 19.67
C GLN A 132 2.05 19.65 19.99
N VAL A 133 1.58 20.43 19.01
CA VAL A 133 1.21 21.84 19.23
C VAL A 133 0.12 21.97 20.30
N GLU A 134 -0.89 21.09 20.28
CA GLU A 134 -1.97 21.11 21.26
C GLU A 134 -1.47 20.75 22.67
N ILE A 135 -0.57 19.76 22.79
CA ILE A 135 0.07 19.40 24.06
C ILE A 135 0.88 20.59 24.60
N ASP A 136 1.67 21.24 23.75
CA ASP A 136 2.50 22.37 24.16
C ASP A 136 1.64 23.57 24.58
N ARG A 137 0.50 23.79 23.92
CA ARG A 137 -0.51 24.78 24.31
C ARG A 137 -1.09 24.49 25.69
N VAL A 138 -1.52 23.25 25.94
CA VAL A 138 -2.06 22.82 27.24
C VAL A 138 -1.01 22.97 28.33
N ARG A 139 0.22 22.51 28.09
CA ARG A 139 1.34 22.65 29.06
C ARG A 139 1.67 24.10 29.37
N THR A 140 1.67 24.97 28.36
CA THR A 140 1.88 26.41 28.56
C THR A 140 0.77 27.00 29.43
N THR A 141 -0.48 26.61 29.16
CA THR A 141 -1.64 27.06 29.94
C THR A 141 -1.57 26.54 31.39
N GLU A 142 -1.20 25.28 31.57
CA GLU A 142 -1.00 24.67 32.89
C GLU A 142 0.14 25.37 33.66
N ALA A 143 1.27 25.67 33.01
CA ALA A 143 2.37 26.41 33.62
C ALA A 143 1.97 27.84 34.02
N GLN A 144 1.12 28.50 33.22
CA GLN A 144 0.57 29.82 33.56
C GLN A 144 -0.39 29.75 34.76
N LEU A 145 -1.22 28.70 34.83
CA LEU A 145 -2.17 28.49 35.93
C LEU A 145 -1.49 28.02 37.23
N SER A 146 -0.38 27.28 37.13
CA SER A 146 0.40 26.76 38.27
C SER A 146 1.52 27.70 38.75
N GLY A 147 1.63 28.90 38.17
CA GLY A 147 2.59 29.92 38.58
C GLY A 147 2.45 30.36 40.05
N PRO A 148 3.35 31.23 40.56
CA PRO A 148 3.51 31.53 42.00
C PRO A 148 2.30 32.13 42.73
N LEU A 149 1.20 32.42 42.02
CA LEU A 149 -0.11 32.79 42.58
C LEU A 149 -0.99 31.57 42.94
N SER A 150 -0.62 30.35 42.53
CA SER A 150 -1.26 29.09 42.92
C SER A 150 -0.86 28.69 44.35
N LEU A 151 -0.93 29.65 45.28
CA LEU A 151 -0.79 29.43 46.72
C LEU A 151 -2.10 28.85 47.28
N SER A 152 -2.50 27.68 46.77
CA SER A 152 -3.32 26.70 47.49
C SER A 152 -3.56 25.52 46.55
N ASN A 153 -2.77 24.46 46.70
CA ASN A 153 -3.16 23.12 46.21
C ASN A 153 -4.32 22.52 47.02
N LYS A 154 -4.97 23.30 47.91
CA LYS A 154 -6.16 22.83 48.59
C LYS A 154 -7.27 22.81 47.56
N GLY A 155 -7.82 21.62 47.31
CA GLY A 155 -9.01 21.48 46.49
C GLY A 155 -10.13 22.37 47.06
N VAL A 156 -10.97 22.92 46.18
CA VAL A 156 -12.10 23.79 46.55
C VAL A 156 -12.89 23.25 47.75
N LYS A 157 -13.03 21.92 47.84
CA LYS A 157 -13.68 21.23 48.97
C LYS A 157 -12.99 21.44 50.32
N GLN A 158 -11.67 21.37 50.39
CA GLN A 158 -10.93 21.60 51.64
C GLN A 158 -11.07 23.04 52.11
N VAL A 159 -11.04 24.02 51.19
CA VAL A 159 -11.28 25.43 51.53
C VAL A 159 -12.70 25.63 52.03
N GLN A 160 -13.69 24.96 51.43
CA GLN A 160 -15.08 25.01 51.89
C GLN A 160 -15.27 24.39 53.29
N GLU A 161 -14.62 23.26 53.57
CA GLU A 161 -14.65 22.60 54.88
C GLU A 161 -13.99 23.47 55.95
N GLU A 162 -12.83 24.07 55.68
CA GLU A 162 -12.16 25.01 56.58
C GLU A 162 -13.03 26.24 56.85
N LEU A 163 -13.62 26.83 55.81
CA LEU A 163 -14.51 27.99 55.95
C LEU A 163 -15.77 27.66 56.76
N ALA A 164 -16.35 26.47 56.56
CA ALA A 164 -17.47 26.00 57.36
C ALA A 164 -17.08 25.81 58.84
N GLY A 165 -15.89 25.27 59.10
CA GLY A 165 -15.33 25.15 60.44
C GLY A 165 -15.14 26.51 61.13
N PHE A 166 -14.52 27.48 60.43
CA PHE A 166 -14.36 28.84 60.97
C PHE A 166 -15.70 29.53 61.24
N ARG A 167 -16.68 29.36 60.34
CA ARG A 167 -18.02 29.88 60.56
C ARG A 167 -18.68 29.28 61.80
N GLN A 168 -18.57 27.96 61.99
CA GLN A 168 -19.13 27.31 63.16
C GLN A 168 -18.46 27.80 64.46
N GLN A 169 -17.13 27.95 64.45
CA GLN A 169 -16.39 28.49 65.60
C GLN A 169 -16.82 29.93 65.91
N ALA A 170 -16.95 30.79 64.90
CA ALA A 170 -17.41 32.17 65.10
C ALA A 170 -18.81 32.23 65.72
N LEU A 171 -19.73 31.37 65.27
CA LEU A 171 -21.07 31.25 65.86
C LEU A 171 -21.01 30.79 67.32
N GLN A 172 -20.17 29.79 67.63
CA GLN A 172 -20.00 29.32 69.01
C GLN A 172 -19.46 30.43 69.93
N TRP A 173 -18.43 31.16 69.49
CA TRP A 173 -17.90 32.30 70.26
C TRP A 173 -18.96 33.39 70.46
N THR A 174 -19.82 33.62 69.45
CA THR A 174 -20.93 34.57 69.54
C THR A 174 -21.94 34.14 70.61
N ASP A 175 -22.34 32.87 70.62
CA ASP A 175 -23.24 32.31 71.64
C ASP A 175 -22.62 32.40 73.05
N ASP A 176 -21.33 32.06 73.18
CA ASP A 176 -20.59 32.14 74.45
C ASP A 176 -20.55 33.58 74.99
N ILE A 177 -20.35 34.57 74.12
CA ILE A 177 -20.41 35.99 74.48
C ILE A 177 -21.80 36.36 74.99
N TYR A 178 -22.88 35.96 74.31
CA TYR A 178 -24.25 36.25 74.75
C TYR A 178 -24.60 35.60 76.10
N ILE A 179 -24.08 34.40 76.37
CA ILE A 179 -24.23 33.74 77.67
C ILE A 179 -23.54 34.55 78.77
N LEU A 180 -22.31 35.00 78.51
CA LEU A 180 -21.56 35.84 79.46
C LEU A 180 -22.25 37.17 79.69
N GLU A 181 -22.74 37.84 78.65
CA GLU A 181 -23.55 39.05 78.78
C GLU A 181 -24.78 38.80 79.67
N THR A 182 -25.50 37.71 79.44
CA THR A 182 -26.69 37.37 80.22
C THR A 182 -26.36 37.13 81.70
N TYR A 183 -25.23 36.48 81.98
CA TYR A 183 -24.74 36.29 83.35
C TYR A 183 -24.35 37.62 84.00
N LEU A 184 -23.64 38.49 83.28
CA LEU A 184 -23.29 39.83 83.74
C LEU A 184 -24.54 40.66 84.09
N ARG A 185 -25.58 40.61 83.25
CA ARG A 185 -26.87 41.29 83.49
C ARG A 185 -27.53 40.83 84.80
N LYS A 186 -27.47 39.52 85.10
CA LYS A 186 -27.97 38.96 86.36
C LYS A 186 -27.13 39.39 87.57
N LEU A 187 -25.80 39.39 87.43
CA LEU A 187 -24.88 39.78 88.51
C LEU A 187 -25.00 41.27 88.87
N ALA A 188 -25.20 42.13 87.88
CA ALA A 188 -25.42 43.57 88.05
C ALA A 188 -26.84 43.93 88.55
N GLY A 189 -27.69 42.94 88.88
CA GLY A 189 -29.05 43.17 89.36
C GLY A 189 -29.97 43.88 88.35
N GLY A 190 -29.62 43.86 87.07
CA GLY A 190 -30.36 44.58 86.02
C GLY A 190 -30.05 46.08 85.92
N ASP A 191 -29.03 46.60 86.61
CA ASP A 191 -28.61 48.00 86.47
C ASP A 191 -27.99 48.26 85.09
N ARG A 192 -28.80 48.88 84.23
CA ARG A 192 -28.48 49.13 82.82
C ARG A 192 -27.22 49.99 82.64
N GLN A 193 -26.95 50.93 83.54
CA GLN A 193 -25.80 51.84 83.39
C GLN A 193 -24.48 51.12 83.65
N ILE A 194 -24.45 50.22 84.63
CA ILE A 194 -23.27 49.41 84.94
C ILE A 194 -22.99 48.43 83.79
N ILE A 195 -24.02 47.80 83.25
CA ILE A 195 -23.91 46.86 82.13
C ILE A 195 -23.37 47.58 80.88
N GLU A 196 -23.94 48.72 80.51
CA GLU A 196 -23.50 49.49 79.34
C GLU A 196 -22.06 49.99 79.49
N SER A 197 -21.63 50.41 80.70
CA SER A 197 -20.23 50.78 80.97
C SER A 197 -19.27 49.60 80.77
N ILE A 198 -19.60 48.42 81.30
CA ILE A 198 -18.74 47.23 81.18
C ILE A 198 -18.64 46.79 79.71
N LEU A 199 -19.76 46.74 78.99
CA LEU A 199 -19.74 46.34 77.57
C LEU A 199 -18.99 47.33 76.70
N ARG A 200 -19.09 48.64 76.98
CA ARG A 200 -18.33 49.67 76.28
C ARG A 200 -16.82 49.54 76.52
N ASP A 201 -16.42 49.23 77.74
CA ASP A 201 -15.01 48.99 78.08
C ASP A 201 -14.47 47.70 77.43
N CYS A 202 -15.31 46.65 77.33
CA CYS A 202 -14.91 45.37 76.75
C CYS A 202 -14.87 45.36 75.21
N TYR A 203 -15.84 45.99 74.54
CA TYR A 203 -15.98 45.98 73.08
C TYR A 203 -15.34 47.20 72.40
N GLY A 204 -15.03 48.25 73.15
CA GLY A 204 -14.34 49.43 72.64
C GLY A 204 -15.08 50.07 71.46
N ASP A 205 -14.35 50.26 70.36
CA ASP A 205 -14.86 50.93 69.15
C ASP A 205 -15.93 50.12 68.38
N GLU A 206 -16.12 48.84 68.72
CA GLU A 206 -17.12 47.96 68.09
C GLU A 206 -18.48 47.97 68.84
N TYR A 207 -18.57 48.72 69.95
CA TYR A 207 -19.80 48.88 70.72
C TYR A 207 -20.79 49.83 70.03
N VAL A 208 -22.03 49.37 69.86
CA VAL A 208 -23.17 50.14 69.36
C VAL A 208 -24.12 50.44 70.50
N ASP A 209 -24.39 51.73 70.72
CA ASP A 209 -25.27 52.20 71.78
C ASP A 209 -26.68 51.60 71.65
N GLY A 210 -27.07 50.81 72.65
CA GLY A 210 -28.37 50.15 72.71
C GLY A 210 -28.45 48.79 72.00
N GLU A 211 -27.45 48.42 71.18
CA GLU A 211 -27.43 47.17 70.41
C GLU A 211 -26.31 46.20 70.85
N GLY A 212 -25.19 46.67 71.43
CA GLY A 212 -24.07 45.82 71.85
C GLY A 212 -23.00 45.69 70.77
N LEU A 213 -22.46 44.48 70.53
CA LEU A 213 -21.51 44.24 69.42
C LEU A 213 -22.22 44.39 68.06
N CYS A 214 -21.54 45.01 67.10
CA CYS A 214 -22.02 45.07 65.71
C CYS A 214 -22.24 43.66 65.12
N GLU A 215 -23.41 43.40 64.53
CA GLU A 215 -23.59 42.19 63.72
C GLU A 215 -22.78 42.29 62.42
N LEU A 216 -21.98 41.26 62.14
CA LEU A 216 -21.30 41.12 60.86
C LEU A 216 -22.34 40.87 59.76
N ARG A 217 -22.57 41.87 58.91
CA ARG A 217 -23.43 41.73 57.72
C ARG A 217 -22.85 40.64 56.81
N GLY A 218 -23.58 39.53 56.68
CA GLY A 218 -23.22 38.39 55.83
C GLY A 218 -23.22 38.69 54.33
#